data_AF-A0A415FA39-F1
#
_entry.id   AF-A0A415FA39-F1
#
_cell.length_a   1.000
_cell.length_b   1.000
_cell.length_c   1.000
_cell.angle_alpha   90.00
_cell.angle_beta   90.00
_cell.angle_gamma   90.00
#
_symmetry.space_group_name_H-M   'P 1'
#
loop_
_entity.id
_entity.type
_entity.pdbx_description
1 polymer ?
#
loop_
_entity_poly.entity_id
_entity_poly.type
_entity_poly.pdbx_seq_one_letter_code
_entity_poly.pdbx_strand_id
1 'polypeptide(L)'
;MSYDNGKTWSQVVAYTDIDPDLEALAAAYTKVTQGEADRVKAESARNSNETARQNAETTRNSNEVARKTAETKRQQDTSAAINNSKTQTDLAKEMNDHPPKMGSNGNWWQWDLSKHEYVDTGVIARGGAMYPSFRQHRNKLLMIDYGSHVAEHVVKRRNKLVIKV
;
A
#
# COMPACT_ATOMS: atom_id res chain seq x y z
N MET A 1 -75.50 -76.30 -33.19
CA MET A 1 -75.32 -77.41 -32.23
C MET A 1 -75.19 -76.79 -30.86
N SER A 2 -76.15 -77.07 -29.99
CA SER A 2 -76.20 -76.63 -28.58
C SER A 2 -75.32 -77.55 -27.74
N TYR A 3 -74.60 -76.98 -26.79
CA TYR A 3 -74.21 -77.70 -25.57
C TYR A 3 -74.40 -76.76 -24.37
N ASP A 4 -75.61 -76.80 -23.84
CA ASP A 4 -75.88 -76.57 -22.42
C ASP A 4 -75.13 -77.64 -21.62
N ASN A 5 -74.35 -77.21 -20.62
CA ASN A 5 -73.62 -78.12 -19.76
C ASN A 5 -73.79 -77.81 -18.27
N GLY A 6 -75.02 -77.47 -17.86
CA GLY A 6 -75.60 -77.98 -16.60
C GLY A 6 -74.81 -77.80 -15.31
N LYS A 7 -73.96 -76.77 -15.18
CA LYS A 7 -73.27 -76.47 -13.91
C LYS A 7 -74.04 -75.39 -13.15
N THR A 8 -74.68 -75.81 -12.07
CA THR A 8 -75.25 -74.93 -11.05
C THR A 8 -74.11 -74.17 -10.38
N TRP A 9 -74.11 -72.84 -10.53
CA TRP A 9 -73.16 -71.97 -9.85
C TRP A 9 -73.50 -71.88 -8.36
N SER A 10 -73.03 -72.87 -7.59
CA SER A 10 -72.81 -72.71 -6.15
C SER A 10 -71.33 -72.53 -5.92
N GLN A 11 -70.78 -71.41 -6.37
CA GLN A 11 -69.50 -70.93 -5.91
C GLN A 11 -69.61 -69.42 -5.75
N VAL A 12 -69.48 -68.99 -4.50
CA VAL A 12 -69.19 -67.62 -4.11
C VAL A 12 -68.09 -67.13 -5.05
N VAL A 13 -68.42 -66.19 -5.95
CA VAL A 13 -67.41 -65.43 -6.68
C VAL A 13 -66.71 -64.60 -5.63
N ALA A 14 -65.63 -65.14 -5.08
CA ALA A 14 -64.67 -64.34 -4.38
C ALA A 14 -64.20 -63.28 -5.38
N TYR A 15 -64.21 -62.02 -4.96
CA TYR A 15 -63.55 -60.92 -5.67
C TYR A 15 -62.02 -61.17 -5.68
N THR A 16 -61.57 -62.23 -6.35
CA THR A 16 -60.15 -62.59 -6.48
C THR A 16 -59.66 -62.54 -7.92
N ASP A 17 -60.54 -62.30 -8.89
CA ASP A 17 -60.17 -62.14 -10.30
C ASP A 17 -60.04 -60.65 -10.65
N ILE A 18 -59.14 -59.94 -9.95
CA ILE A 18 -58.67 -58.65 -10.46
C ILE A 18 -57.88 -58.94 -11.74
N ASP A 19 -58.27 -58.30 -12.84
CA ASP A 19 -57.66 -58.45 -14.16
C ASP A 19 -56.13 -58.26 -14.05
N PRO A 20 -55.29 -59.26 -14.41
CA PRO A 20 -53.83 -59.16 -14.27
C PRO A 20 -53.21 -57.96 -15.00
N ASP A 21 -53.90 -57.40 -15.99
CA ASP A 21 -53.49 -56.22 -16.73
C ASP A 21 -53.56 -54.92 -15.88
N LEU A 22 -54.46 -54.86 -14.89
CA LEU A 22 -54.61 -53.73 -13.96
C LEU A 22 -53.48 -53.69 -12.92
N GLU A 23 -53.03 -54.84 -12.42
CA GLU A 23 -51.88 -54.91 -11.52
C GLU A 23 -50.57 -54.55 -12.24
N ALA A 24 -50.40 -55.00 -13.48
CA ALA A 24 -49.25 -54.65 -14.30
C ALA A 24 -49.17 -53.14 -14.60
N LEU A 25 -50.32 -52.51 -14.91
CA LEU A 25 -50.42 -51.07 -15.11
C LEU A 25 -50.11 -50.29 -13.83
N ALA A 26 -50.64 -50.72 -12.68
CA ALA A 26 -50.35 -50.11 -11.39
C ALA A 26 -48.85 -50.19 -11.06
N ALA A 27 -48.22 -51.34 -11.27
CA ALA A 27 -46.77 -51.52 -11.08
C ALA A 27 -45.94 -50.63 -12.01
N ALA A 28 -46.34 -50.47 -13.28
CA ALA A 28 -45.70 -49.57 -14.23
C ALA A 28 -45.82 -48.10 -13.78
N TYR A 29 -47.01 -47.69 -13.33
CA TYR A 29 -47.25 -46.34 -12.82
C TYR A 29 -46.39 -46.03 -11.58
N THR A 30 -46.27 -46.97 -10.64
CA THR A 30 -45.39 -46.82 -9.48
C THR A 30 -43.93 -46.65 -9.88
N LYS A 31 -43.44 -47.42 -10.87
CA LYS A 31 -42.06 -47.28 -11.38
C LYS A 31 -41.82 -45.91 -12.01
N VAL A 32 -42.75 -45.41 -12.81
CA VAL A 32 -42.65 -44.07 -13.43
C VAL A 32 -42.63 -42.98 -12.36
N THR A 33 -43.53 -43.07 -11.37
CA THR A 33 -43.61 -42.11 -10.27
C THR A 33 -42.32 -42.09 -9.45
N GLN A 34 -41.75 -43.26 -9.15
CA GLN A 34 -40.49 -43.37 -8.44
C GLN A 34 -39.32 -42.81 -9.27
N GLY A 35 -39.25 -43.15 -10.56
CA GLY A 35 -38.22 -42.64 -11.47
C GLY A 35 -38.27 -41.12 -11.60
N GLU A 36 -39.47 -40.54 -11.67
CA GLU A 36 -39.64 -39.09 -11.70
C GLU A 36 -39.23 -38.43 -10.38
N ALA A 37 -39.57 -39.04 -9.24
CA ALA A 37 -39.11 -38.56 -7.93
C ALA A 37 -37.58 -38.57 -7.82
N ASP A 38 -36.92 -39.60 -8.33
CA ASP A 38 -35.46 -39.71 -8.32
C ASP A 38 -34.79 -38.73 -9.30
N ARG A 39 -35.39 -38.52 -10.48
CA ARG A 39 -34.95 -37.48 -11.44
C ARG A 39 -35.04 -36.09 -10.81
N VAL A 40 -36.14 -35.76 -10.11
CA VAL A 40 -36.35 -34.48 -9.43
C VAL A 40 -35.33 -34.28 -8.31
N LYS A 41 -35.02 -35.32 -7.52
CA LYS A 41 -33.96 -35.24 -6.50
C LYS A 41 -32.59 -34.98 -7.12
N ALA A 42 -32.25 -35.68 -8.20
CA ALA A 42 -30.99 -35.48 -8.91
C ALA A 42 -30.87 -34.06 -9.50
N GLU A 43 -31.96 -33.54 -10.07
CA GLU A 43 -32.08 -32.16 -10.57
C GLU A 43 -31.84 -31.14 -9.45
N SER A 44 -32.51 -31.32 -8.31
CA SER A 44 -32.35 -30.44 -7.13
C SER A 44 -30.91 -30.45 -6.61
N ALA A 45 -30.28 -31.63 -6.54
CA ALA A 45 -28.88 -31.76 -6.14
C ALA A 45 -27.93 -31.06 -7.12
N ARG A 46 -28.13 -31.22 -8.44
CA ARG A 46 -27.31 -30.53 -9.44
C ARG A 46 -27.46 -29.02 -9.34
N ASN A 47 -28.69 -28.51 -9.17
CA ASN A 47 -28.94 -27.08 -9.05
C ASN A 47 -28.27 -26.49 -7.80
N SER A 48 -28.31 -27.22 -6.69
CA SER A 48 -27.61 -26.83 -5.45
C SER A 48 -26.08 -26.78 -5.65
N ASN A 49 -25.51 -27.78 -6.32
CA ASN A 49 -24.09 -27.80 -6.66
C ASN A 49 -23.70 -26.67 -7.62
N GLU A 50 -24.58 -26.34 -8.55
CA GLU A 50 -24.37 -25.24 -9.50
C GLU A 50 -24.34 -23.89 -8.80
N THR A 51 -25.29 -23.64 -7.89
CA THR A 51 -25.27 -22.45 -7.04
C THR A 51 -23.99 -22.37 -6.20
N ALA A 52 -23.56 -23.48 -5.60
CA ALA A 52 -22.32 -23.52 -4.82
C ALA A 52 -21.09 -23.17 -5.68
N ARG A 53 -21.01 -23.69 -6.90
CA ARG A 53 -19.95 -23.38 -7.87
C ARG A 53 -19.93 -21.91 -8.25
N GLN A 54 -21.09 -21.31 -8.54
CA GLN A 54 -21.20 -19.89 -8.88
C GLN A 54 -20.78 -18.98 -7.71
N ASN A 55 -21.14 -19.34 -6.48
CA ASN A 55 -20.72 -18.61 -5.29
C ASN A 55 -19.20 -18.69 -5.11
N ALA A 56 -18.61 -19.88 -5.24
CA ALA A 56 -17.15 -20.05 -5.16
C ALA A 56 -16.41 -19.24 -6.23
N GLU A 57 -16.94 -19.21 -7.46
CA GLU A 57 -16.36 -18.45 -8.56
C GLU A 57 -16.47 -16.93 -8.34
N THR A 58 -17.58 -16.47 -7.77
CA THR A 58 -17.74 -15.08 -7.35
C THR A 58 -16.72 -14.68 -6.30
N THR A 59 -16.54 -15.50 -5.26
CA THR A 59 -15.52 -15.29 -4.22
C THR A 59 -14.11 -15.29 -4.81
N ARG A 60 -13.80 -16.21 -5.71
CA ARG A 60 -12.50 -16.27 -6.40
C ARG A 60 -12.23 -14.98 -7.17
N ASN A 61 -13.23 -14.48 -7.91
CA ASN A 61 -13.11 -13.23 -8.67
C ASN A 61 -12.92 -12.01 -7.76
N SER A 62 -13.66 -11.90 -6.65
CA SER A 62 -13.47 -10.83 -5.67
C SER A 62 -12.06 -10.86 -5.06
N ASN A 63 -11.57 -12.04 -4.70
CA ASN A 63 -10.22 -12.20 -4.15
C ASN A 63 -9.14 -11.82 -5.17
N GLU A 64 -9.33 -12.17 -6.44
CA GLU A 64 -8.39 -11.81 -7.51
C GLU A 64 -8.37 -10.30 -7.78
N VAL A 65 -9.52 -9.63 -7.71
CA VAL A 65 -9.58 -8.16 -7.78
C VAL A 65 -8.83 -7.53 -6.61
N ALA A 66 -9.05 -8.00 -5.38
CA ALA A 66 -8.35 -7.51 -4.21
C ALA A 66 -6.82 -7.70 -4.32
N ARG A 67 -6.38 -8.88 -4.79
CA ARG A 67 -4.97 -9.18 -5.05
C ARG A 67 -4.37 -8.22 -6.08
N LYS A 68 -5.04 -7.98 -7.20
CA LYS A 68 -4.60 -7.03 -8.23
C LYS A 68 -4.48 -5.60 -7.69
N THR A 69 -5.44 -5.13 -6.92
CA THR A 69 -5.37 -3.79 -6.30
C THR A 69 -4.18 -3.68 -5.35
N ALA A 70 -3.96 -4.69 -4.49
CA ALA A 70 -2.81 -4.72 -3.58
C ALA A 70 -1.48 -4.76 -4.35
N GLU A 71 -1.41 -5.51 -5.44
CA GLU A 71 -0.25 -5.59 -6.33
C GLU A 71 0.09 -4.22 -6.95
N THR A 72 -0.90 -3.57 -7.54
CA THR A 72 -0.74 -2.23 -8.14
C THR A 72 -0.24 -1.22 -7.11
N LYS A 73 -0.81 -1.23 -5.89
CA LYS A 73 -0.37 -0.34 -4.81
C LYS A 73 1.08 -0.60 -4.44
N ARG A 74 1.49 -1.86 -4.33
CA ARG A 74 2.89 -2.22 -4.02
C ARG A 74 3.86 -1.73 -5.08
N GLN A 75 3.49 -1.84 -6.36
CA GLN A 75 4.32 -1.36 -7.48
C GLN A 75 4.46 0.17 -7.45
N GLN A 76 3.38 0.89 -7.18
CA GLN A 76 3.39 2.35 -7.04
C GLN A 76 4.26 2.80 -5.86
N ASP A 77 4.09 2.19 -4.69
CA ASP A 77 4.87 2.52 -3.49
C ASP A 77 6.36 2.24 -3.70
N THR A 78 6.68 1.09 -4.31
CA THR A 78 8.06 0.72 -4.62
C THR A 78 8.69 1.72 -5.59
N SER A 79 7.96 2.12 -6.63
CA SER A 79 8.44 3.10 -7.61
C SER A 79 8.67 4.47 -6.97
N ALA A 80 7.76 4.91 -6.09
CA ALA A 80 7.90 6.16 -5.35
C ALA A 80 9.11 6.12 -4.41
N ALA A 81 9.31 5.02 -3.68
CA ALA A 81 10.46 4.83 -2.80
C ALA A 81 11.79 4.86 -3.57
N ILE A 82 11.86 4.18 -4.73
CA ILE A 82 13.04 4.20 -5.62
C ILE A 82 13.33 5.63 -6.10
N ASN A 83 12.31 6.35 -6.56
CA ASN A 83 12.48 7.71 -7.05
C ASN A 83 12.97 8.66 -5.95
N ASN A 84 12.37 8.59 -4.75
CA ASN A 84 12.83 9.38 -3.61
C ASN A 84 14.28 9.04 -3.24
N SER A 85 14.63 7.74 -3.19
CA SER A 85 16.00 7.31 -2.90
C SER A 85 17.00 7.83 -3.93
N LYS A 86 16.65 7.84 -5.23
CA LYS A 86 17.49 8.41 -6.29
C LYS A 86 17.69 9.90 -6.07
N THR A 87 16.60 10.66 -5.88
CA THR A 87 16.68 12.10 -5.60
C THR A 87 17.59 12.41 -4.41
N GLN A 88 17.44 11.71 -3.28
CA GLN A 88 18.32 11.93 -2.12
C GLN A 88 19.79 11.58 -2.41
N THR A 89 20.02 10.52 -3.20
CA THR A 89 21.38 10.12 -3.59
C THR A 89 22.02 11.19 -4.50
N ASP A 90 21.26 11.70 -5.46
CA ASP A 90 21.72 12.73 -6.39
C ASP A 90 22.03 14.04 -5.64
N LEU A 91 21.14 14.47 -4.74
CA LEU A 91 21.38 15.63 -3.88
C LEU A 91 22.61 15.46 -2.99
N ALA A 92 22.78 14.29 -2.38
CA ALA A 92 23.94 14.00 -1.54
C ALA A 92 25.24 13.99 -2.35
N LYS A 93 25.21 13.43 -3.56
CA LYS A 93 26.33 13.43 -4.49
C LYS A 93 26.70 14.86 -4.89
N GLU A 94 25.71 15.67 -5.26
CA GLU A 94 25.91 17.07 -5.60
C GLU A 94 26.52 17.84 -4.43
N MET A 95 26.03 17.67 -3.21
CA MET A 95 26.62 18.31 -2.04
C MET A 95 28.05 17.86 -1.75
N ASN A 96 28.36 16.58 -1.96
CA ASN A 96 29.71 16.04 -1.76
C ASN A 96 30.70 16.55 -2.82
N ASP A 97 30.25 16.67 -4.07
CA ASP A 97 31.04 17.21 -5.17
C ASP A 97 31.28 18.73 -5.01
N HIS A 98 30.50 19.41 -4.14
CA HIS A 98 30.58 20.86 -3.88
C HIS A 98 30.75 21.20 -2.39
N PRO A 99 31.89 20.85 -1.76
CA PRO A 99 32.14 21.17 -0.35
C PRO A 99 32.23 22.69 -0.13
N PRO A 100 31.81 23.22 1.05
CA PRO A 100 31.97 24.63 1.38
C PRO A 100 33.42 25.11 1.23
N LYS A 101 33.59 26.31 0.70
CA LYS A 101 34.92 26.88 0.41
C LYS A 101 35.01 28.34 0.83
N MET A 102 36.23 28.80 1.05
CA MET A 102 36.47 30.23 1.26
C MET A 102 36.39 30.96 -0.09
N GLY A 103 35.60 32.03 -0.15
CA GLY A 103 35.55 32.96 -1.27
C GLY A 103 36.66 34.00 -1.24
N SER A 104 36.85 34.71 -2.35
CA SER A 104 37.90 35.74 -2.49
C SER A 104 37.76 36.91 -1.53
N ASN A 105 36.55 37.16 -1.02
CA ASN A 105 36.28 38.17 0.00
C ASN A 105 36.58 37.71 1.44
N GLY A 106 37.05 36.47 1.61
CA GLY A 106 37.37 35.89 2.91
C GLY A 106 36.15 35.37 3.67
N ASN A 107 34.98 35.27 3.04
CA ASN A 107 33.78 34.66 3.60
C ASN A 107 33.67 33.17 3.23
N TRP A 108 32.94 32.40 4.02
CA TRP A 108 32.49 31.06 3.66
C TRP A 108 31.45 31.15 2.56
N TRP A 109 31.65 30.39 1.51
CA TRP A 109 30.71 30.22 0.41
C TRP A 109 30.18 28.79 0.45
N GLN A 110 28.87 28.65 0.33
CA GLN A 110 28.18 27.36 0.37
C GLN A 110 27.48 27.13 -0.97
N TRP A 111 27.42 25.87 -1.40
CA TRP A 111 26.68 25.49 -2.60
C TRP A 111 25.17 25.60 -2.37
N ASP A 112 24.50 26.32 -3.26
CA ASP A 112 23.04 26.41 -3.31
C ASP A 112 22.51 25.38 -4.31
N LEU A 113 21.81 24.36 -3.80
CA LEU A 113 21.22 23.28 -4.61
C LEU A 113 20.13 23.75 -5.58
N SER A 114 19.49 24.90 -5.33
CA SER A 114 18.44 25.43 -6.21
C SER A 114 19.02 26.23 -7.37
N LYS A 115 20.14 26.93 -7.13
CA LYS A 115 20.80 27.78 -8.13
C LYS A 115 21.95 27.08 -8.84
N HIS A 116 22.42 25.95 -8.32
CA HIS A 116 23.61 25.25 -8.78
C HIS A 116 24.83 26.18 -8.86
N GLU A 117 25.04 26.98 -7.80
CA GLU A 117 26.18 27.88 -7.68
C GLU A 117 26.60 28.07 -6.22
N TYR A 118 27.84 28.52 -6.00
CA TYR A 118 28.28 28.91 -4.66
C TYR A 118 27.75 30.30 -4.31
N VAL A 119 27.09 30.40 -3.16
CA VAL A 119 26.54 31.65 -2.62
C VAL A 119 27.34 32.08 -1.39
N ASP A 120 27.66 33.36 -1.31
CA ASP A 120 28.32 33.96 -0.14
C ASP A 120 27.38 33.92 1.08
N THR A 121 27.84 33.33 2.17
CA THR A 121 27.06 33.22 3.42
C THR A 121 27.14 34.49 4.27
N GLY A 122 28.07 35.40 3.98
CA GLY A 122 28.39 36.56 4.82
C GLY A 122 29.19 36.22 6.08
N VAL A 123 29.48 34.94 6.32
CA VAL A 123 30.26 34.48 7.49
C VAL A 123 31.74 34.45 7.14
N ILE A 124 32.60 35.04 7.97
CA ILE A 124 34.05 35.07 7.71
C ILE A 124 34.66 33.65 7.81
N ALA A 125 35.45 33.23 6.81
CA ALA A 125 36.02 31.89 6.69
C ALA A 125 37.26 31.61 7.53
N ARG A 126 37.63 32.54 8.41
CA ARG A 126 38.78 32.37 9.31
C ARG A 126 38.28 31.70 10.58
N GLY A 127 38.89 30.56 10.95
CA GLY A 127 38.69 29.94 12.27
C GLY A 127 38.94 31.01 13.34
N GLY A 128 37.86 31.55 13.89
CA GLY A 128 37.92 32.82 14.59
C GLY A 128 38.81 32.73 15.82
N ALA A 129 39.69 33.72 16.01
CA ALA A 129 39.94 34.15 17.37
C ALA A 129 38.58 34.62 17.90
N MET A 130 37.98 33.83 18.79
CA MET A 130 36.65 34.02 19.37
C MET A 130 36.46 35.39 20.05
N TYR A 131 37.57 36.11 20.27
CA TYR A 131 37.63 37.42 20.87
C TYR A 131 38.67 38.30 20.17
N PRO A 132 38.45 39.64 20.12
CA PRO A 132 39.50 40.56 19.72
C PRO A 132 40.72 40.38 20.64
N SER A 133 41.91 40.45 20.06
CA SER A 133 43.14 40.41 20.84
C SER A 133 43.62 41.82 21.13
N PHE A 134 43.96 42.06 22.40
CA PHE A 134 44.46 43.34 22.87
C PHE A 134 45.95 43.21 23.21
N ARG A 135 46.78 44.08 22.63
CA ARG A 135 48.21 44.16 22.94
C ARG A 135 48.54 45.58 23.38
N GLN A 136 49.00 45.74 24.61
CA GLN A 136 49.55 47.00 25.07
C GLN A 136 51.00 47.14 24.59
N HIS A 137 51.31 48.26 23.93
CA HIS A 137 52.66 48.61 23.54
C HIS A 137 52.94 50.07 23.88
N ARG A 138 53.85 50.32 24.83
CA ARG A 138 54.12 51.66 25.39
C ARG A 138 52.80 52.30 25.85
N ASN A 139 52.50 53.54 25.44
CA ASN A 139 51.24 54.24 25.74
C ASN A 139 50.10 53.94 24.74
N LYS A 140 50.27 52.98 23.82
CA LYS A 140 49.24 52.60 22.82
C LYS A 140 48.62 51.25 23.18
N LEU A 141 47.31 51.12 22.95
CA LEU A 141 46.62 49.83 22.97
C LEU A 141 46.34 49.45 21.51
N LEU A 142 46.93 48.35 21.07
CA LEU A 142 46.68 47.75 19.77
C LEU A 142 45.56 46.74 19.92
N MET A 143 44.60 46.77 18.99
CA MET A 143 43.51 45.83 18.93
C MET A 143 43.53 45.17 17.56
N ILE A 144 43.45 43.85 17.55
CA ILE A 144 43.17 43.10 16.33
C ILE A 144 41.73 42.59 16.49
N ASP A 145 40.84 43.17 15.71
CA ASP A 145 39.42 42.82 15.64
C ASP A 145 39.16 42.06 14.34
N TYR A 146 38.41 40.96 14.43
CA TYR A 146 38.15 40.04 13.33
C TYR A 146 36.68 40.07 12.93
N GLY A 147 36.10 41.27 12.80
CA GLY A 147 34.72 41.46 12.36
C GLY A 147 33.67 41.45 13.48
N SER A 148 34.11 41.50 14.75
CA SER A 148 33.21 41.66 15.89
C SER A 148 32.80 43.11 16.14
N HIS A 149 33.26 44.05 15.32
CA HIS A 149 32.95 45.49 15.36
C HIS A 149 33.14 46.10 16.76
N VAL A 150 34.02 45.53 17.58
CA VAL A 150 34.25 45.94 18.97
C VAL A 150 34.82 47.37 19.02
N ALA A 151 35.54 47.78 17.96
CA ALA A 151 35.99 49.15 17.78
C ALA A 151 34.85 50.18 17.78
N GLU A 152 33.67 49.79 17.31
CA GLU A 152 32.52 50.70 17.23
C GLU A 152 31.92 50.93 18.61
N HIS A 153 31.92 49.91 19.46
CA HIS A 153 31.32 49.93 20.80
C HIS A 153 32.29 50.30 21.92
N VAL A 154 33.59 50.46 21.65
CA VAL A 154 34.60 50.65 22.68
C VAL A 154 35.50 51.84 22.38
N VAL A 155 35.84 52.64 23.39
CA VAL A 155 36.75 53.78 23.28
C VAL A 155 37.78 53.79 24.42
N LYS A 156 39.02 54.18 24.11
CA LYS A 156 40.05 54.39 25.13
C LYS A 156 39.92 55.79 25.72
N ARG A 157 39.75 55.89 27.04
CA ARG A 157 39.82 57.15 27.79
C ARG A 157 40.92 57.04 28.84
N ARG A 158 41.98 57.86 28.71
CA ARG A 158 43.19 57.78 29.55
C ARG A 158 43.78 56.35 29.49
N ASN A 159 43.95 55.69 30.63
CA ASN A 159 44.45 54.33 30.76
C ASN A 159 43.34 53.28 30.92
N LYS A 160 42.08 53.61 30.58
CA LYS A 160 40.94 52.69 30.69
C LYS A 160 40.25 52.49 29.34
N LEU A 161 39.81 51.25 29.10
CA LEU A 161 38.89 50.92 28.03
C LEU A 161 37.47 51.17 28.53
N VAL A 162 36.64 51.85 27.76
CA VAL A 162 35.26 52.20 28.13
C VAL A 162 34.32 51.73 27.04
N ILE A 163 33.23 51.06 27.43
CA ILE A 163 32.15 50.67 26.52
C ILE A 163 31.28 51.91 26.28
N LYS A 164 31.05 52.24 25.00
CA LYS A 164 30.09 53.26 24.58
C LYS A 164 28.70 52.66 24.80
N VAL A 165 27.90 53.31 25.65
CA VAL A 165 26.47 53.01 25.81
C VAL A 165 25.69 53.77 24.75
#